data_AF-A0A6B3NM94-F1
#
_entry.id   AF-A0A6B3NM94-F1
#
_cell.length_a   1.000
_cell.length_b   1.000
_cell.length_c   1.000
_cell.angle_alpha   90.00
_cell.angle_beta   90.00
_cell.angle_gamma   90.00
#
_symmetry.space_group_name_H-M   'P 1'
#
loop_
_entity.id
_entity.type
_entity.pdbx_description
1 polymer ?
#
loop_
_entity_poly.entity_id
_entity_poly.type
_entity_poly.pdbx_seq_one_letter_code
_entity_poly.pdbx_strand_id
1 'polypeptide(L)' 'MSNLLRLLFISSPVGRLGSGVGGGVELTLRNIAVEMLGRGHGVTIVAAKGSTTW' A
#
# COMPACT_ATOMS: atom_id res chain seq x y z
N MET A 1 -16.11 -4.84 20.26
CA MET A 1 -14.79 -4.20 20.08
C MET A 1 -14.28 -4.55 18.68
N SER A 2 -13.96 -3.57 17.82
CA SER A 2 -13.24 -3.84 16.57
C SER A 2 -11.78 -4.18 16.89
N ASN A 3 -11.24 -5.21 16.24
CA ASN A 3 -9.83 -5.58 16.41
C ASN A 3 -8.96 -4.69 15.52
N LEU A 4 -8.21 -3.75 16.12
CA LEU A 4 -7.33 -2.85 15.39
C LEU A 4 -6.00 -3.54 15.09
N LEU A 5 -5.82 -3.94 13.83
CA LEU A 5 -4.62 -4.62 13.36
C LEU A 5 -3.50 -3.64 12.95
N ARG A 6 -2.27 -4.14 12.94
CA ARG A 6 -1.12 -3.52 12.27
C ARG A 6 -0.76 -4.35 11.04
N LEU A 7 -0.94 -3.78 9.86
CA LEU A 7 -0.81 -4.45 8.58
C LEU A 7 0.48 -3.99 7.88
N LEU A 8 1.26 -4.95 7.38
CA LEU A 8 2.43 -4.69 6.55
C LEU A 8 2.11 -5.11 5.12
N PHE A 9 2.08 -4.15 4.20
CA PHE A 9 1.92 -4.43 2.78
C PHE A 9 3.29 -4.35 2.08
N ILE A 10 3.57 -5.32 1.23
CA ILE A 10 4.80 -5.37 0.43
C ILE A 10 4.38 -5.14 -1.02
N SER A 11 4.91 -4.10 -1.65
CA SER A 11 4.58 -3.79 -3.04
C SER A 11 5.16 -4.83 -4.01
N SER A 12 4.59 -4.89 -5.21
CA SER A 12 5.18 -5.65 -6.32
C SER A 12 6.64 -5.21 -6.57
N PRO A 13 7.57 -6.14 -6.81
CA PRO A 13 8.97 -5.82 -7.12
C PRO A 13 9.18 -5.41 -8.58
N VAL A 14 8.15 -5.46 -9.42
CA VAL A 14 8.23 -5.20 -10.88
C VAL A 14 8.59 -3.72 -11.19
N GLY A 15 8.31 -2.80 -10.27
CA GLY A 15 8.67 -1.40 -10.41
C GLY A 15 8.52 -0.62 -9.11
N ARG A 16 9.02 0.62 -9.08
CA ARG A 16 8.79 1.52 -7.95
C ARG A 16 7.35 2.04 -7.99
N LEU A 17 6.72 2.18 -6.83
CA LEU A 17 5.41 2.80 -6.71
C LEU A 17 5.46 4.24 -7.26
N GLY A 18 4.51 4.59 -8.12
CA GLY A 18 4.40 5.89 -8.79
C GLY A 18 4.98 5.91 -10.20
N SER A 19 5.62 4.81 -10.64
CA SER A 19 6.15 4.71 -11.99
C SER A 19 5.12 4.29 -13.04
N GLY A 20 4.01 3.67 -12.62
CA GLY A 20 3.02 3.06 -13.52
C GLY A 20 3.42 1.69 -14.04
N VAL A 21 4.66 1.23 -13.80
CA VAL A 21 5.17 -0.09 -14.23
C VAL A 21 4.45 -1.22 -13.51
N GLY A 22 4.02 -1.02 -12.25
CA GLY A 22 3.21 -1.99 -11.52
C GLY A 22 1.74 -2.03 -11.99
N GLY A 23 1.34 -1.13 -12.88
CA GLY A 23 0.00 -1.05 -13.45
C GLY A 23 -1.10 -0.98 -12.39
N GLY A 24 -2.18 -1.73 -12.60
CA GLY A 24 -3.34 -1.74 -11.69
C GLY A 24 -3.01 -2.15 -10.25
N VAL A 25 -1.92 -2.87 -10.02
CA VAL A 25 -1.49 -3.28 -8.67
C VAL A 25 -1.17 -2.07 -7.79
N GLU A 26 -0.59 -1.01 -8.36
CA GLU A 26 -0.30 0.23 -7.62
C GLU A 26 -1.58 0.87 -7.09
N LEU A 27 -2.62 0.93 -7.94
CA LEU A 27 -3.93 1.46 -7.58
C LEU A 27 -4.64 0.55 -6.56
N THR A 28 -4.60 -0.77 -6.76
CA THR A 28 -5.19 -1.73 -5.83
C THR A 28 -4.55 -1.63 -4.44
N LEU A 29 -3.22 -1.58 -4.37
CA LEU A 29 -2.49 -1.41 -3.11
C LEU A 29 -2.89 -0.12 -2.40
N ARG A 30 -2.97 1.00 -3.14
CA ARG A 30 -3.42 2.29 -2.60
C ARG A 30 -4.84 2.20 -2.04
N ASN A 31 -5.79 1.67 -2.81
CA ASN A 31 -7.20 1.63 -2.41
C ASN A 31 -7.41 0.77 -1.16
N ILE A 32 -6.76 -0.39 -1.07
CA ILE A 32 -6.84 -1.24 0.11
C ILE A 32 -6.20 -0.55 1.32
N ALA A 33 -5.04 0.09 1.15
CA ALA A 33 -4.37 0.80 2.25
C ALA A 33 -5.25 1.93 2.81
N VAL A 34 -5.84 2.76 1.94
CA VAL A 34 -6.76 3.83 2.33
C VAL A 34 -7.98 3.28 3.07
N GLU A 35 -8.57 2.19 2.57
CA GLU A 35 -9.73 1.57 3.21
C GLU A 35 -9.40 0.97 4.58
N MET A 36 -8.23 0.34 4.74
CA MET A 36 -7.78 -0.19 6.04
C MET A 36 -7.53 0.91 7.06
N LEU A 37 -6.93 2.03 6.63
CA LEU A 37 -6.79 3.23 7.47
C LEU A 37 -8.16 3.80 7.86
N GLY A 38 -9.12 3.88 6.92
CA GLY A 38 -10.49 4.32 7.19
C GLY A 38 -11.24 3.45 8.19
N ARG A 39 -10.89 2.16 8.29
CA ARG A 39 -11.41 1.22 9.30
C ARG A 39 -10.68 1.29 10.64
N GLY A 40 -9.66 2.13 10.77
CA GLY A 40 -8.88 2.34 11.99
C GLY A 40 -7.66 1.42 12.14
N HIS A 41 -7.32 0.63 11.13
CA HIS A 41 -6.11 -0.21 11.17
C HIS A 41 -4.85 0.62 10.94
N GLY A 42 -3.72 0.19 11.50
CA GLY A 42 -2.41 0.73 11.14
C GLY A 42 -1.88 0.05 9.88
N VAL A 43 -1.37 0.82 8.91
CA VAL A 43 -0.81 0.30 7.66
C VAL A 43 0.62 0.80 7.49
N THR A 44 1.54 -0.10 7.18
CA THR A 44 2.91 0.20 6.73
C THR A 44 3.10 -0.40 5.35
N ILE A 45 3.69 0.35 4.43
CA ILE A 45 3.98 -0.11 3.08
C ILE A 45 5.49 -0.16 2.88
N VAL A 46 6.00 -1.32 2.46
CA VAL A 46 7.37 -1.51 1.99
C VAL A 46 7.35 -1.56 0.47
N ALA A 47 8.19 -0.74 -0.15
CA ALA A 47 8.29 -0.64 -1.59
C ALA A 47 9.73 -0.45 -2.06
N ALA A 48 9.96 -0.66 -3.37
CA ALA A 48 11.27 -0.47 -3.97
C ALA A 48 11.79 0.96 -3.75
N LYS A 49 13.11 1.11 -3.63
CA LYS A 49 13.77 2.41 -3.45
C LYS A 49 13.35 3.40 -4.55
N GLY A 50 13.08 4.64 -4.16
CA GLY A 50 12.62 5.69 -5.08
C GLY A 50 11.13 5.64 -5.41
N SER A 51 10.37 4.76 -4.76
CA SER A 51 8.91 4.83 -4.71
C SER A 51 8.47 6.19 -4.17
N THR A 52 7.49 6.81 -4.82
CA THR A 52 6.92 8.09 -4.39
C THR A 52 5.65 7.86 -3.59
N THR A 53 5.32 8.79 -2.70
CA THR A 53 4.03 8.80 -2.01
C THR A 53 2.92 9.22 -2.98
N TRP A 54 1.71 8.71 -2.75
CA TRP A 54 0.46 9.11 -3.41
C TRP A 54 -0.44 9.91 -2.48
#